data_AF-M0QNQ0-F1
#
_entry.id   AF-M0QNQ0-F1
#
_cell.length_a   1.000
_cell.length_b   1.000
_cell.length_c   1.000
_cell.angle_alpha   90.00
_cell.angle_beta   90.00
_cell.angle_gamma   90.00
#
_symmetry.space_group_name_H-M   'P 1'
#
loop_
_entity.id
_entity.type
_entity.pdbx_description
1 polymer ?
#
loop_
_entity_poly.entity_id
_entity_poly.type
_entity_poly.pdbx_seq_one_letter_code
_entity_poly.pdbx_strand_id
1 'polypeptide(L)'
;MSSSTSGEQSTGSATSRSVGGRPLSVVVAGGGTAGHIEPALAVADAVVRLDPDAQVTALGTVRGLETTLVPERGYPLELIPPVPLPRKPGLELARIPTRLLRSVLATRAVLRDLRADVLVGFGGYVSIPAYLAARLHVRRSRRLPIVIHEANASAGIANKVGARFADKVLAAVDGSGLDDAEVVGIPVRGVLAELDRSALRAKARHYFGLDEDAPTLLVFGGSQGAQRLNDAVAGAAGELGSAGIGVLHAYGPKNSIDPKSPPDAPPYRAVGYLKRMDLAYAAADLVMCRSGAMTVAEVSATGLPAIYVPLPHGNGEQRLNALPVVESGGGLLVDDATVTSEWVAREVPALLSDPARLTAMSAAAAGFGHRDAATAVADAALGLAVDHRNGPVRAFRSRRSGAQR
;
A
#
# COMPACT_ATOMS: atom_id res chain seq x y z
N MET A 1 -54.56 -30.71 -8.49
CA MET A 1 -53.58 -31.10 -7.46
C MET A 1 -52.33 -31.47 -8.23
N SER A 2 -51.24 -30.72 -8.25
CA SER A 2 -50.64 -29.95 -7.18
C SER A 2 -49.82 -28.78 -7.73
N SER A 3 -49.68 -27.81 -6.86
CA SER A 3 -49.04 -26.49 -6.93
C SER A 3 -47.60 -26.44 -7.45
N SER A 4 -47.38 -25.36 -8.19
CA SER A 4 -46.16 -24.59 -8.41
C SER A 4 -45.33 -24.32 -7.15
N THR A 5 -44.00 -24.35 -7.29
CA THR A 5 -43.06 -23.58 -6.46
C THR A 5 -41.88 -23.12 -7.31
N SER A 6 -41.96 -21.85 -7.71
CA SER A 6 -40.86 -21.02 -8.16
C SER A 6 -39.89 -20.77 -7.00
N GLY A 7 -38.63 -21.15 -7.15
CA GLY A 7 -37.57 -20.83 -6.21
C GLY A 7 -37.14 -19.37 -6.38
N GLU A 8 -37.47 -18.54 -5.41
CA GLU A 8 -36.89 -17.20 -5.23
C GLU A 8 -35.39 -17.34 -4.92
N GLN A 9 -34.57 -16.77 -5.80
CA GLN A 9 -33.16 -16.51 -5.53
C GLN A 9 -33.06 -15.32 -4.58
N SER A 10 -32.65 -15.61 -3.35
CA SER A 10 -32.26 -14.63 -2.33
C SER A 10 -31.00 -13.90 -2.78
N THR A 11 -31.16 -12.71 -3.34
CA THR A 11 -30.07 -11.74 -3.51
C THR A 11 -29.80 -11.09 -2.15
N GLY A 12 -28.64 -11.41 -1.56
CA GLY A 12 -28.16 -10.76 -0.34
C GLY A 12 -28.05 -9.25 -0.53
N SER A 13 -28.97 -8.51 0.08
CA SER A 13 -28.95 -7.06 0.17
C SER A 13 -27.71 -6.59 0.94
N ALA A 14 -26.76 -5.95 0.25
CA ALA A 14 -25.71 -5.16 0.89
C ALA A 14 -26.39 -4.05 1.72
N THR A 15 -26.40 -4.21 3.04
CA THR A 15 -27.01 -3.24 3.96
C THR A 15 -26.22 -1.94 3.90
N SER A 16 -26.77 -0.92 3.23
CA SER A 16 -26.26 0.46 3.22
C SER A 16 -25.98 0.91 4.66
N ARG A 17 -24.73 1.29 4.95
CA ARG A 17 -24.31 1.82 6.27
C ARG A 17 -24.66 3.32 6.42
N SER A 18 -25.63 3.82 5.65
CA SER A 18 -26.08 5.22 5.65
C SER A 18 -26.87 5.61 6.91
N VAL A 19 -26.17 5.69 8.04
CA VAL A 19 -26.74 6.18 9.28
C VAL A 19 -26.92 7.71 9.19
N GLY A 20 -28.17 8.18 9.18
CA GLY A 20 -28.51 9.61 9.33
C GLY A 20 -28.72 10.41 8.04
N GLY A 21 -29.08 9.74 6.92
CA GLY A 21 -29.59 10.39 5.71
C GLY A 21 -28.54 11.08 4.81
N ARG A 22 -27.24 10.85 5.05
CA ARG A 22 -26.15 11.26 4.14
C ARG A 22 -25.06 10.16 4.06
N PRO A 23 -24.33 10.04 2.95
CA PRO A 23 -23.05 9.31 2.85
C PRO A 23 -22.10 9.49 4.04
N LEU A 24 -21.47 8.43 4.55
CA LEU A 24 -20.32 8.53 5.46
C LEU A 24 -19.20 9.36 4.82
N SER A 25 -18.58 10.26 5.56
CA SER A 25 -17.48 11.10 5.07
C SER A 25 -16.18 10.64 5.71
N VAL A 26 -15.32 9.99 4.93
CA VAL A 26 -14.02 9.46 5.35
C VAL A 26 -12.93 10.36 4.78
N VAL A 27 -12.08 10.90 5.65
CA VAL A 27 -10.93 11.69 5.23
C VAL A 27 -9.68 10.85 5.37
N VAL A 28 -8.90 10.72 4.29
CA VAL A 28 -7.61 10.02 4.30
C VAL A 28 -6.46 11.03 4.22
N ALA A 29 -5.46 10.89 5.09
CA ALA A 29 -4.30 11.78 5.15
C ALA A 29 -3.01 10.97 5.03
N GLY A 30 -2.34 11.09 3.89
CA GLY A 30 -1.02 10.51 3.63
C GLY A 30 -0.35 11.35 2.56
N GLY A 31 0.81 11.95 2.85
CA GLY A 31 1.36 12.98 1.97
C GLY A 31 2.87 13.09 1.99
N GLY A 32 3.42 13.62 0.90
CA GLY A 32 4.84 13.90 0.71
C GLY A 32 5.65 12.81 -0.01
N THR A 33 5.28 11.53 0.10
CA THR A 33 5.95 10.42 -0.61
C THR A 33 4.93 9.36 -1.05
N ALA A 34 5.30 8.57 -2.06
CA ALA A 34 4.51 7.43 -2.54
C ALA A 34 4.17 6.44 -1.40
N GLY A 35 5.10 6.22 -0.45
CA GLY A 35 4.93 5.29 0.66
C GLY A 35 3.86 5.66 1.69
N HIS A 36 3.36 6.90 1.69
CA HIS A 36 2.21 7.29 2.53
C HIS A 36 0.91 7.44 1.71
N ILE A 37 1.01 7.95 0.49
CA ILE A 37 -0.18 8.23 -0.33
C ILE A 37 -0.77 6.97 -0.97
N GLU A 38 0.04 6.01 -1.41
CA GLU A 38 -0.47 4.77 -2.01
C GLU A 38 -1.27 3.92 -1.01
N PRO A 39 -0.81 3.68 0.24
CA PRO A 39 -1.64 3.03 1.25
C PRO A 39 -2.95 3.78 1.55
N ALA A 40 -2.91 5.12 1.59
CA ALA A 40 -4.08 5.95 1.81
C ALA A 40 -5.13 5.77 0.70
N LEU A 41 -4.68 5.71 -0.56
CA LEU A 41 -5.54 5.46 -1.71
C LEU A 41 -6.06 4.02 -1.75
N ALA A 42 -5.24 3.03 -1.39
CA ALA A 42 -5.68 1.64 -1.26
C ALA A 42 -6.80 1.48 -0.22
N VAL A 43 -6.71 2.20 0.90
CA VAL A 43 -7.78 2.24 1.91
C VAL A 43 -8.99 3.01 1.41
N ALA A 44 -8.82 4.10 0.66
CA ALA A 44 -9.93 4.80 0.01
C ALA A 44 -10.73 3.85 -0.92
N ASP A 45 -10.03 2.99 -1.67
CA ASP A 45 -10.66 1.98 -2.53
C ASP A 45 -11.45 0.96 -1.72
N ALA A 46 -10.85 0.47 -0.64
CA ALA A 46 -11.49 -0.49 0.24
C ALA A 46 -12.74 0.10 0.90
N VAL A 47 -12.71 1.36 1.32
CA VAL A 47 -13.88 2.06 1.86
C VAL A 47 -15.01 2.10 0.84
N VAL A 48 -14.75 2.52 -0.40
CA VAL A 48 -15.78 2.59 -1.46
C VAL A 48 -16.31 1.21 -1.83
N ARG A 49 -15.46 0.17 -1.81
CA ARG A 49 -15.89 -1.21 -2.05
C ARG A 49 -16.81 -1.74 -0.94
N LEU A 50 -16.49 -1.44 0.32
CA LEU A 50 -17.25 -1.88 1.49
C LEU A 50 -18.54 -1.10 1.72
N ASP A 51 -18.53 0.20 1.40
CA ASP A 51 -19.69 1.09 1.47
C ASP A 51 -19.72 2.01 0.23
N PRO A 52 -20.44 1.60 -0.84
CA PRO A 52 -20.53 2.37 -2.08
C PRO A 52 -21.14 3.77 -1.92
N ASP A 53 -21.89 4.00 -0.85
CA ASP A 53 -22.46 5.31 -0.55
C ASP A 53 -21.44 6.23 0.14
N ALA A 54 -20.34 5.70 0.69
CA ALA A 54 -19.35 6.50 1.42
C ALA A 54 -18.58 7.45 0.49
N GLN A 55 -18.35 8.66 0.98
CA GLN A 55 -17.52 9.66 0.33
C GLN A 55 -16.14 9.68 0.96
N VAL A 56 -15.12 9.44 0.14
CA VAL A 56 -13.72 9.56 0.55
C VAL A 56 -13.13 10.83 0.00
N THR A 57 -12.40 11.58 0.83
CA THR A 57 -11.64 12.77 0.41
C THR A 57 -10.21 12.67 0.93
N ALA A 58 -9.23 12.84 0.05
CA ALA A 58 -7.84 12.88 0.47
C ALA A 58 -7.47 14.29 0.94
N LEU A 59 -6.62 14.34 1.95
CA LEU A 59 -6.02 15.57 2.46
C LEU A 59 -4.55 15.62 2.06
N GLY A 60 -4.13 16.73 1.47
CA GLY A 60 -2.79 16.89 0.92
C GLY A 60 -2.21 18.29 1.09
N THR A 61 -1.03 18.50 0.51
CA THR A 61 -0.38 19.81 0.44
C THR A 61 -0.12 20.21 -1.01
N VAL A 62 -0.01 21.51 -1.28
CA VAL A 62 0.19 22.06 -2.64
C VAL A 62 1.52 21.65 -3.31
N ARG A 63 2.36 20.83 -2.67
CA ARG A 63 3.73 20.51 -3.12
C ARG A 63 4.05 19.02 -3.22
N GLY A 64 3.11 18.13 -2.89
CA GLY A 64 3.41 16.70 -2.81
C GLY A 64 2.84 15.89 -3.99
N LEU A 65 3.29 14.65 -4.11
CA LEU A 65 2.85 13.71 -5.16
C LEU A 65 1.33 13.48 -5.14
N GLU A 66 0.68 13.74 -4.01
CA GLU A 66 -0.77 13.69 -3.85
C GLU A 66 -1.53 14.53 -4.91
N THR A 67 -0.97 15.64 -5.40
CA THR A 67 -1.65 16.50 -6.39
C THR A 67 -1.82 15.86 -7.76
N THR A 68 -1.08 14.80 -8.03
CA THR A 68 -1.17 14.02 -9.28
C THR A 68 -1.87 12.69 -9.02
N LEU A 69 -1.42 11.93 -8.02
CA LEU A 69 -1.90 10.57 -7.78
C LEU A 69 -3.35 10.51 -7.30
N VAL A 70 -3.78 11.46 -6.46
CA VAL A 70 -5.16 11.45 -5.91
C VAL A 70 -6.19 11.72 -7.02
N PRO A 71 -6.06 12.78 -7.85
CA PRO A 71 -6.99 13.01 -8.95
C PRO A 71 -6.98 11.89 -9.99
N GLU A 72 -5.80 11.34 -10.34
CA GLU A 72 -5.69 10.19 -11.25
C GLU A 72 -6.42 8.94 -10.74
N ARG A 73 -6.48 8.77 -9.41
CA ARG A 73 -7.23 7.69 -8.76
C ARG A 73 -8.74 7.95 -8.69
N GLY A 74 -9.19 9.16 -9.02
CA GLY A 74 -10.59 9.54 -9.03
C GLY A 74 -11.13 10.09 -7.70
N TYR A 75 -10.25 10.44 -6.76
CA TYR A 75 -10.67 10.98 -5.46
C TYR A 75 -10.57 12.52 -5.40
N PRO A 76 -11.47 13.19 -4.65
CA PRO A 76 -11.31 14.59 -4.31
C PRO A 76 -10.05 14.82 -3.45
N LEU A 77 -9.36 15.94 -3.69
CA LEU A 77 -8.18 16.36 -2.94
C LEU A 77 -8.41 17.73 -2.31
N GLU A 78 -8.37 17.79 -0.98
CA GLU A 78 -8.38 19.05 -0.23
C GLU A 78 -6.96 19.42 0.19
N LEU A 79 -6.57 20.67 -0.08
CA LEU A 79 -5.20 21.15 0.13
C LEU A 79 -5.12 22.03 1.38
N ILE A 80 -4.18 21.71 2.26
CA ILE A 80 -3.87 22.51 3.44
C ILE A 80 -2.50 23.17 3.34
N PRO A 81 -2.28 24.30 4.05
CA PRO A 81 -0.97 24.95 4.08
C PRO A 81 0.12 23.99 4.57
N PRO A 82 1.26 23.87 3.86
CA PRO A 82 2.33 22.98 4.28
C PRO A 82 3.04 23.52 5.54
N VAL A 83 3.52 22.61 6.38
CA VAL A 83 4.34 22.91 7.55
C VAL A 83 5.75 22.34 7.33
N PRO A 84 6.60 23.00 6.52
CA PRO A 84 7.94 22.50 6.23
C PRO A 84 8.81 22.51 7.50
N LEU A 85 9.44 21.38 7.80
CA LEU A 85 10.47 21.31 8.83
C LEU A 85 11.83 21.67 8.20
N PRO A 86 12.48 22.77 8.64
CA PRO A 86 13.78 23.16 8.12
C PRO A 86 14.86 22.16 8.57
N ARG A 87 15.82 21.87 7.68
CA ARG A 87 16.94 20.95 7.96
C ARG A 87 17.98 21.50 8.93
N LYS A 88 17.99 22.82 9.14
CA LYS A 88 18.93 23.52 10.04
C LYS A 88 18.14 24.33 11.07
N PRO A 89 18.57 24.36 12.34
CA PRO A 89 17.99 25.27 13.34
C PRO A 89 18.25 26.72 12.92
N GLY A 90 17.23 27.57 12.99
CA GLY A 90 17.30 28.97 12.57
C GLY A 90 15.95 29.69 12.70
N LEU A 91 15.88 30.93 12.19
CA LEU A 91 14.66 31.77 12.23
C LEU A 91 13.43 31.08 11.60
N GLU A 92 13.65 30.20 10.63
CA GLU A 92 12.60 29.39 10.01
C GLU A 92 11.96 28.37 10.97
N LEU A 93 12.70 27.90 11.98
CA LEU A 93 12.20 27.01 13.02
C LEU A 93 11.21 27.75 13.95
N ALA A 94 11.50 29.02 14.25
CA ALA A 94 10.63 29.87 15.09
C ALA A 94 9.25 30.15 14.43
N ARG A 95 9.14 29.99 13.11
CA ARG A 95 7.87 30.14 12.36
C ARG A 95 7.03 28.87 12.34
N ILE A 96 7.54 27.73 12.83
CA ILE A 96 6.80 26.45 12.82
C ILE A 96 5.50 26.53 13.63
N PRO A 97 5.48 27.06 14.87
CA PRO A 97 4.24 27.08 15.65
C PRO A 97 3.12 27.86 14.96
N THR A 98 3.44 29.00 14.35
CA THR A 98 2.44 29.82 13.65
C THR A 98 1.98 29.17 12.34
N ARG A 99 2.88 28.56 11.57
CA ARG A 99 2.54 27.76 10.37
C ARG A 99 1.67 26.56 10.72
N LEU A 100 2.03 25.84 11.78
CA LEU A 100 1.29 24.70 12.28
C LEU A 100 -0.11 25.12 12.70
N LEU A 101 -0.24 26.20 13.49
CA LEU A 101 -1.55 26.71 13.90
C LEU A 101 -2.43 27.07 12.70
N ARG A 102 -1.88 27.80 11.71
CA ARG A 102 -2.61 28.12 10.47
C ARG A 102 -3.04 26.86 9.71
N SER A 103 -2.16 25.88 9.59
CA SER A 103 -2.46 24.61 8.93
C SER A 103 -3.54 23.82 9.68
N VAL A 104 -3.47 23.77 11.01
CA VAL A 104 -4.50 23.13 11.87
C VAL A 104 -5.85 23.82 11.73
N LEU A 105 -5.90 25.16 11.73
CA LEU A 105 -7.15 25.91 11.57
C LEU A 105 -7.77 25.71 10.19
N ALA A 106 -6.95 25.74 9.12
CA ALA A 106 -7.40 25.44 7.76
C ALA A 106 -7.92 24.01 7.65
N THR A 107 -7.18 23.04 8.19
CA THR A 107 -7.59 21.63 8.20
C THR A 107 -8.89 21.43 8.97
N ARG A 108 -9.08 22.12 10.10
CA ARG A 108 -10.33 22.06 10.87
C ARG A 108 -11.52 22.61 10.08
N ALA A 109 -11.32 23.66 9.28
CA ALA A 109 -12.35 24.18 8.38
C ALA A 109 -12.71 23.14 7.31
N VAL A 110 -11.72 22.53 6.64
CA VAL A 110 -11.91 21.44 5.68
C VAL A 110 -12.70 20.29 6.30
N LEU A 111 -12.27 19.75 7.45
CA LEU A 111 -12.96 18.64 8.13
C LEU A 111 -14.43 18.98 8.48
N ARG A 112 -14.71 20.23 8.84
CA ARG A 112 -16.07 20.71 9.11
C ARG A 112 -16.91 20.78 7.85
N ASP A 113 -16.35 21.33 6.78
CA ASP A 113 -17.06 21.58 5.53
C ASP A 113 -17.38 20.24 4.82
N LEU A 114 -16.42 19.29 4.84
CA LEU A 114 -16.62 17.90 4.42
C LEU A 114 -17.54 17.10 5.34
N ARG A 115 -17.89 17.65 6.51
CA ARG A 115 -18.67 16.96 7.55
C ARG A 115 -18.07 15.59 7.88
N ALA A 116 -16.74 15.54 8.01
CA ALA A 116 -15.99 14.30 8.25
C ALA A 116 -16.58 13.51 9.43
N ASP A 117 -16.64 12.19 9.28
CA ASP A 117 -17.09 11.25 10.31
C ASP A 117 -15.92 10.43 10.88
N VAL A 118 -14.82 10.29 10.13
CA VAL A 118 -13.56 9.70 10.58
C VAL A 118 -12.37 10.26 9.80
N LEU A 119 -11.21 10.34 10.45
CA LEU A 119 -9.92 10.63 9.82
C LEU A 119 -9.04 9.37 9.85
N VAL A 120 -8.47 8.98 8.72
CA VAL A 120 -7.47 7.91 8.62
C VAL A 120 -6.14 8.55 8.23
N GLY A 121 -5.08 8.32 9.02
CA GLY A 121 -3.77 8.88 8.73
C GLY A 121 -2.67 7.84 8.56
N PHE A 122 -1.79 8.09 7.59
CA PHE A 122 -0.68 7.24 7.20
C PHE A 122 0.68 7.90 7.46
N GLY A 123 0.72 8.97 8.24
CA GLY A 123 1.93 9.74 8.50
C GLY A 123 2.24 10.78 7.41
N GLY A 124 3.49 11.23 7.35
CA GLY A 124 3.90 12.36 6.52
C GLY A 124 3.52 13.74 7.09
N TYR A 125 3.93 14.80 6.39
CA TYR A 125 3.82 16.18 6.88
C TYR A 125 2.39 16.71 7.00
N VAL A 126 1.47 16.16 6.20
CA VAL A 126 0.04 16.52 6.23
C VAL A 126 -0.67 16.00 7.50
N SER A 127 -0.16 14.90 8.07
CA SER A 127 -0.85 14.16 9.13
C SER A 127 -0.82 14.86 10.48
N ILE A 128 0.25 15.59 10.84
CA ILE A 128 0.28 16.31 12.13
C ILE A 128 -0.84 17.37 12.22
N PRO A 129 -0.98 18.31 11.25
CA PRO A 129 -2.10 19.23 11.23
C PRO A 129 -3.46 18.53 11.24
N ALA A 130 -3.60 17.42 10.49
CA ALA A 130 -4.83 16.63 10.43
C ALA A 130 -5.21 16.03 11.79
N TYR A 131 -4.27 15.38 12.46
CA TYR A 131 -4.48 14.77 13.78
C TYR A 131 -4.86 15.82 14.84
N LEU A 132 -4.15 16.95 14.87
CA LEU A 132 -4.45 18.04 15.78
C LEU A 132 -5.80 18.68 15.47
N ALA A 133 -6.13 18.88 14.18
CA ALA A 133 -7.40 19.43 13.76
C ALA A 133 -8.56 18.49 14.12
N ALA A 134 -8.43 17.18 13.90
CA ALA A 134 -9.42 16.16 14.27
C ALA A 134 -9.63 16.10 15.78
N ARG A 135 -8.55 16.18 16.57
CA ARG A 135 -8.63 16.27 18.03
C ARG A 135 -9.37 17.50 18.52
N LEU A 136 -9.15 18.66 17.88
CA LEU A 136 -9.81 19.93 18.20
C LEU A 136 -11.18 20.09 17.53
N HIS A 137 -11.54 19.19 16.62
CA HIS A 137 -12.79 19.23 15.88
C HIS A 137 -13.92 18.79 16.80
N VAL A 138 -14.83 19.69 17.18
CA VAL A 138 -15.94 19.34 18.07
C VAL A 138 -17.24 19.36 17.27
N ARG A 139 -17.79 18.18 17.00
CA ARG A 139 -19.14 18.01 16.45
C ARG A 139 -20.02 17.34 17.52
N ARG A 140 -21.15 17.95 17.87
CA ARG A 140 -22.08 17.41 18.91
C ARG A 140 -21.39 17.01 20.22
N SER A 141 -20.43 17.84 20.67
CA SER A 141 -19.63 17.61 21.89
C SER A 141 -18.64 16.45 21.85
N ARG A 142 -18.26 15.96 20.65
CA ARG A 142 -17.26 14.90 20.47
C ARG A 142 -16.18 15.28 19.46
N ARG A 143 -14.98 14.76 19.71
CA ARG A 143 -13.87 14.82 18.75
C ARG A 143 -14.14 13.93 17.54
N LEU A 144 -13.53 14.25 16.40
CA LEU A 144 -13.53 13.36 15.23
C LEU A 144 -12.65 12.13 15.55
N PRO A 145 -13.13 10.89 15.32
CA PRO A 145 -12.32 9.70 15.57
C PRO A 145 -11.17 9.60 14.56
N ILE A 146 -10.07 9.01 15.02
CA ILE A 146 -8.82 8.91 14.26
C ILE A 146 -8.36 7.45 14.21
N VAL A 147 -8.15 6.96 12.99
CA VAL A 147 -7.41 5.72 12.71
C VAL A 147 -6.01 6.11 12.24
N ILE A 148 -4.99 5.47 12.79
CA ILE A 148 -3.61 5.62 12.31
C ILE A 148 -3.12 4.29 11.75
N HIS A 149 -2.44 4.35 10.62
CA HIS A 149 -1.68 3.25 10.07
C HIS A 149 -0.22 3.66 9.90
N GLU A 150 0.70 2.86 10.42
CA GLU A 150 2.14 3.02 10.17
C GLU A 150 2.60 2.01 9.11
N ALA A 151 2.97 2.53 7.94
CA ALA A 151 3.43 1.70 6.82
C ALA A 151 4.93 1.32 6.93
N ASN A 152 5.71 2.04 7.72
CA ASN A 152 7.15 1.83 7.83
C ASN A 152 7.50 0.91 9.01
N ALA A 153 8.71 0.33 8.97
CA ALA A 153 9.25 -0.47 10.07
C ALA A 153 9.54 0.35 11.34
N SER A 154 9.62 1.68 11.23
CA SER A 154 9.80 2.57 12.38
C SER A 154 8.94 3.81 12.24
N ALA A 155 8.18 4.11 13.29
CA ALA A 155 7.15 5.12 13.23
C ALA A 155 7.73 6.53 13.16
N GLY A 156 7.23 7.27 12.19
CA GLY A 156 7.54 8.69 12.02
C GLY A 156 6.99 9.54 13.17
N ILE A 157 7.57 10.73 13.36
CA ILE A 157 7.13 11.68 14.40
C ILE A 157 5.63 11.96 14.30
N ALA A 158 5.09 12.07 13.08
CA ALA A 158 3.67 12.32 12.85
C ALA A 158 2.78 11.25 13.50
N ASN A 159 3.05 9.98 13.20
CA ASN A 159 2.28 8.86 13.74
C ASN A 159 2.52 8.66 15.23
N LYS A 160 3.74 8.85 15.73
CA LYS A 160 4.03 8.85 17.17
C LYS A 160 3.23 9.90 17.95
N VAL A 161 3.06 11.10 17.38
CA VAL A 161 2.22 12.14 17.98
C VAL A 161 0.75 11.75 17.94
N GLY A 162 0.27 11.31 16.77
CA GLY A 162 -1.13 10.94 16.57
C GLY A 162 -1.58 9.75 17.43
N ALA A 163 -0.73 8.73 17.57
CA ALA A 163 -1.06 7.47 18.25
C ALA A 163 -1.47 7.68 19.71
N ARG A 164 -0.91 8.70 20.38
CA ARG A 164 -1.27 9.07 21.77
C ARG A 164 -2.72 9.44 21.98
N PHE A 165 -3.47 9.68 20.91
CA PHE A 165 -4.86 10.07 20.99
C PHE A 165 -5.71 9.49 19.87
N ALA A 166 -5.20 8.55 19.09
CA ALA A 166 -5.97 7.81 18.10
C ALA A 166 -6.99 6.89 18.78
N ASP A 167 -8.07 6.58 18.08
CA ASP A 167 -9.09 5.64 18.53
C ASP A 167 -8.77 4.21 18.05
N LYS A 168 -7.98 4.08 16.98
CA LYS A 168 -7.38 2.83 16.51
C LYS A 168 -5.97 3.08 15.98
N VAL A 169 -5.02 2.24 16.36
CA VAL A 169 -3.64 2.24 15.86
C VAL A 169 -3.36 0.90 15.18
N LEU A 170 -2.94 0.98 13.93
CA LEU A 170 -2.64 -0.15 13.06
C LEU A 170 -1.19 0.01 12.55
N ALA A 171 -0.53 -1.10 12.27
CA ALA A 171 0.84 -1.09 11.74
C ALA A 171 1.05 -2.16 10.68
N ALA A 172 2.03 -1.90 9.82
CA ALA A 172 2.51 -2.85 8.83
C ALA A 172 3.23 -4.05 9.45
N VAL A 173 4.01 -3.78 10.49
CA VAL A 173 4.86 -4.78 11.15
C VAL A 173 4.83 -4.57 12.66
N ASP A 174 5.17 -5.63 13.38
CA ASP A 174 5.42 -5.52 14.82
C ASP A 174 6.68 -4.67 15.08
N GLY A 175 6.79 -4.11 16.28
CA GLY A 175 7.95 -3.32 16.68
C GLY A 175 8.10 -1.98 15.94
N SER A 176 7.04 -1.49 15.27
CA SER A 176 7.05 -0.19 14.58
C SER A 176 7.33 1.01 15.51
N GLY A 177 7.31 0.81 16.83
CA GLY A 177 7.51 1.87 17.83
C GLY A 177 6.25 2.71 18.08
N LEU A 178 5.09 2.19 17.69
CA LEU A 178 3.78 2.60 18.20
C LEU A 178 3.30 1.56 19.21
N ASP A 179 2.97 2.00 20.41
CA ASP A 179 2.41 1.15 21.45
C ASP A 179 0.99 0.68 21.06
N ASP A 180 0.64 -0.56 21.41
CA ASP A 180 -0.68 -1.18 21.17
C ASP A 180 -1.15 -1.18 19.70
N ALA A 181 -0.22 -1.12 18.74
CA ALA A 181 -0.55 -1.21 17.33
C ALA A 181 -0.92 -2.64 16.92
N GLU A 182 -2.10 -2.82 16.32
CA GLU A 182 -2.49 -4.09 15.71
C GLU A 182 -1.81 -4.23 14.33
N VAL A 183 -1.15 -5.36 14.12
CA VAL A 183 -0.42 -5.64 12.87
C VAL A 183 -1.38 -6.13 11.81
N VAL A 184 -1.55 -5.34 10.75
CA VAL A 184 -2.44 -5.64 9.62
C VAL A 184 -1.70 -5.69 8.28
N GLY A 185 -0.40 -5.38 8.26
CA GLY A 185 0.36 -5.25 7.01
C GLY A 185 0.18 -3.90 6.32
N ILE A 186 0.76 -3.76 5.12
CA ILE A 186 0.69 -2.54 4.32
C ILE A 186 -0.52 -2.64 3.38
N PRO A 187 -1.46 -1.68 3.40
CA PRO A 187 -2.50 -1.57 2.39
C PRO A 187 -1.91 -1.48 0.98
N VAL A 188 -2.17 -2.51 0.19
CA VAL A 188 -1.81 -2.55 -1.24
C VAL A 188 -3.05 -2.29 -2.08
N ARG A 189 -2.86 -1.79 -3.31
CA ARG A 189 -3.93 -1.50 -4.25
C ARG A 189 -4.80 -2.75 -4.47
N GLY A 190 -6.13 -2.58 -4.49
CA GLY A 190 -7.08 -3.70 -4.61
C GLY A 190 -6.81 -4.63 -5.80
N VAL A 191 -6.44 -4.06 -6.96
CA VAL A 191 -6.07 -4.83 -8.17
C VAL A 191 -4.89 -5.78 -7.95
N LEU A 192 -4.02 -5.51 -6.98
CA LEU A 192 -2.90 -6.36 -6.59
C LEU A 192 -3.26 -7.34 -5.47
N ALA A 193 -4.04 -6.88 -4.49
CA ALA A 193 -4.54 -7.73 -3.40
C ALA A 193 -5.40 -8.89 -3.91
N GLU A 194 -6.23 -8.62 -4.92
CA GLU A 194 -7.19 -9.57 -5.51
C GLU A 194 -6.63 -10.23 -6.78
N LEU A 195 -5.34 -10.05 -7.08
CA LEU A 195 -4.73 -10.50 -8.33
C LEU A 195 -4.66 -12.03 -8.39
N ASP A 196 -5.43 -12.62 -9.30
CA ASP A 196 -5.19 -13.99 -9.76
C ASP A 196 -4.13 -13.97 -10.87
N ARG A 197 -2.86 -14.20 -10.47
CA ARG A 197 -1.74 -14.27 -11.40
C ARG A 197 -1.96 -15.35 -12.45
N SER A 198 -2.46 -16.51 -12.06
CA SER A 198 -2.61 -17.67 -12.96
C SER A 198 -3.61 -17.38 -14.07
N ALA A 199 -4.77 -16.80 -13.73
CA ALA A 199 -5.80 -16.45 -14.69
C ALA A 199 -5.36 -15.31 -15.65
N LEU A 200 -4.55 -14.37 -15.18
CA LEU A 200 -4.09 -13.23 -15.98
C LEU A 200 -2.79 -13.46 -16.74
N ARG A 201 -2.04 -14.53 -16.43
CA ARG A 201 -0.69 -14.79 -16.93
C ARG A 201 -0.58 -14.74 -18.45
N ALA A 202 -1.42 -15.47 -19.17
CA ALA A 202 -1.38 -15.53 -20.64
C ALA A 202 -1.63 -14.14 -21.25
N LYS A 203 -2.66 -13.43 -20.77
CA LYS A 203 -2.96 -12.06 -21.19
C LYS A 203 -1.80 -11.10 -20.89
N ALA A 204 -1.16 -11.25 -19.74
CA ALA A 204 -0.04 -10.42 -19.33
C ALA A 204 1.21 -10.67 -20.19
N ARG A 205 1.55 -11.93 -20.46
CA ARG A 205 2.66 -12.31 -21.35
C ARG A 205 2.45 -11.78 -22.76
N HIS A 206 1.24 -11.96 -23.30
CA HIS A 206 0.86 -11.38 -24.59
C HIS A 206 0.99 -9.84 -24.60
N TYR A 207 0.49 -9.15 -23.56
CA TYR A 207 0.55 -7.69 -23.45
C TYR A 207 1.99 -7.14 -23.52
N PHE A 208 2.96 -7.84 -22.90
CA PHE A 208 4.36 -7.43 -22.93
C PHE A 208 5.16 -8.03 -24.10
N GLY A 209 4.55 -8.89 -24.93
CA GLY A 209 5.24 -9.62 -25.99
C GLY A 209 6.29 -10.59 -25.45
N LEU A 210 6.00 -11.21 -24.30
CA LEU A 210 6.80 -12.28 -23.70
C LEU A 210 6.39 -13.63 -24.27
N ASP A 211 7.26 -14.62 -24.10
CA ASP A 211 6.96 -16.01 -24.43
C ASP A 211 5.85 -16.57 -23.51
N GLU A 212 4.93 -17.38 -24.07
CA GLU A 212 3.77 -17.90 -23.34
C GLU A 212 4.12 -19.02 -22.37
N ASP A 213 5.21 -19.76 -22.60
CA ASP A 213 5.57 -20.98 -21.88
C ASP A 213 6.88 -20.85 -21.10
N ALA A 214 7.82 -20.02 -21.57
CA ALA A 214 9.12 -19.86 -20.92
C ALA A 214 9.01 -19.30 -19.48
N PRO A 215 9.90 -19.70 -18.55
CA PRO A 215 10.06 -19.02 -17.27
C PRO A 215 10.35 -17.54 -17.48
N THR A 216 9.66 -16.66 -16.74
CA THR A 216 9.79 -15.20 -16.89
C THR A 216 10.37 -14.56 -15.64
N LEU A 217 11.50 -13.87 -15.81
CA LEU A 217 12.08 -12.98 -14.81
C LEU A 217 11.52 -11.56 -14.96
N LEU A 218 10.95 -11.00 -13.90
CA LEU A 218 10.63 -9.57 -13.81
C LEU A 218 11.72 -8.83 -13.04
N VAL A 219 12.24 -7.74 -13.59
CA VAL A 219 13.29 -6.94 -12.96
C VAL A 219 12.87 -5.48 -12.86
N PHE A 220 12.96 -4.90 -11.66
CA PHE A 220 12.74 -3.46 -11.47
C PHE A 220 13.41 -2.88 -10.22
N GLY A 221 13.93 -1.66 -10.33
CA GLY A 221 14.59 -0.95 -9.24
C GLY A 221 13.72 0.01 -8.43
N GLY A 222 12.40 0.02 -8.66
CA GLY A 222 11.48 1.10 -8.25
C GLY A 222 11.36 2.18 -9.34
N SER A 223 10.69 3.29 -9.04
CA SER A 223 10.28 4.28 -10.05
C SER A 223 11.43 4.93 -10.83
N GLN A 224 12.63 5.01 -10.25
CA GLN A 224 13.82 5.57 -10.90
C GLN A 224 14.72 4.50 -11.55
N GLY A 225 14.37 3.21 -11.43
CA GLY A 225 15.27 2.12 -11.78
C GLY A 225 16.44 1.98 -10.77
N ALA A 226 17.30 0.99 -11.02
CA ALA A 226 18.47 0.75 -10.17
C ALA A 226 19.65 0.31 -11.04
N GLN A 227 20.64 1.19 -11.19
CA GLN A 227 21.76 0.98 -12.11
C GLN A 227 22.46 -0.37 -11.90
N ARG A 228 22.71 -0.79 -10.65
CA ARG A 228 23.32 -2.10 -10.35
C ARG A 228 22.50 -3.27 -10.92
N LEU A 229 21.18 -3.26 -10.74
CA LEU A 229 20.30 -4.30 -11.29
C LEU A 229 20.27 -4.21 -12.83
N ASN A 230 20.23 -2.98 -13.36
CA ASN A 230 20.23 -2.73 -14.80
C ASN A 230 21.47 -3.37 -15.47
N ASP A 231 22.66 -3.06 -14.94
CA ASP A 231 23.94 -3.52 -15.48
C ASP A 231 24.07 -5.05 -15.37
N ALA A 232 23.76 -5.62 -14.20
CA ALA A 232 23.92 -7.05 -13.96
C ALA A 232 22.97 -7.90 -14.82
N VAL A 233 21.69 -7.52 -14.90
CA VAL A 233 20.70 -8.31 -15.65
C VAL A 233 20.84 -8.10 -17.16
N ALA A 234 21.16 -6.89 -17.62
CA ALA A 234 21.42 -6.67 -19.04
C ALA A 234 22.72 -7.35 -19.48
N GLY A 235 23.75 -7.35 -18.63
CA GLY A 235 25.01 -8.05 -18.89
C GLY A 235 24.88 -9.58 -18.92
N ALA A 236 23.92 -10.16 -18.20
CA ALA A 236 23.61 -11.59 -18.18
C ALA A 236 22.55 -12.01 -19.22
N ALA A 237 22.14 -11.12 -20.12
CA ALA A 237 21.04 -11.38 -21.05
C ALA A 237 21.29 -12.59 -21.97
N GLY A 238 22.55 -12.83 -22.34
CA GLY A 238 22.94 -13.94 -23.20
C GLY A 238 22.74 -15.30 -22.53
N GLU A 239 23.18 -15.42 -21.28
CA GLU A 239 23.08 -16.61 -20.45
C GLU A 239 21.63 -16.87 -20.03
N LEU A 240 20.88 -15.83 -19.66
CA LEU A 240 19.44 -15.93 -19.37
C LEU A 240 18.68 -16.46 -20.59
N GLY A 241 18.93 -15.88 -21.78
CA GLY A 241 18.30 -16.32 -23.02
C GLY A 241 18.67 -17.76 -23.40
N SER A 242 19.94 -18.13 -23.24
CA SER A 242 20.44 -19.48 -23.50
C SER A 242 19.85 -20.53 -22.55
N ALA A 243 19.49 -20.12 -21.33
CA ALA A 243 18.78 -20.94 -20.35
C ALA A 243 17.25 -20.99 -20.60
N GLY A 244 16.75 -20.38 -21.69
CA GLY A 244 15.33 -20.38 -22.02
C GLY A 244 14.49 -19.47 -21.12
N ILE A 245 15.06 -18.39 -20.59
CA ILE A 245 14.37 -17.47 -19.68
C ILE A 245 13.98 -16.18 -20.40
N GLY A 246 12.70 -15.85 -20.37
CA GLY A 246 12.19 -14.54 -20.79
C GLY A 246 12.44 -13.49 -19.71
N VAL A 247 12.68 -12.23 -20.12
CA VAL A 247 12.96 -11.15 -19.16
C VAL A 247 12.05 -9.95 -19.44
N LEU A 248 11.36 -9.46 -18.42
CA LEU A 248 10.70 -8.16 -18.42
C LEU A 248 11.46 -7.21 -17.50
N HIS A 249 12.15 -6.22 -18.06
CA HIS A 249 13.05 -5.36 -17.32
C HIS A 249 12.61 -3.90 -17.36
N ALA A 250 12.10 -3.39 -16.24
CA ALA A 250 11.80 -1.99 -16.03
C ALA A 250 13.05 -1.23 -15.52
N TYR A 251 13.84 -0.71 -16.45
CA TYR A 251 15.17 -0.15 -16.17
C TYR A 251 15.13 1.28 -15.60
N GLY A 252 13.97 1.93 -15.57
CA GLY A 252 13.79 3.30 -15.06
C GLY A 252 13.98 4.37 -16.14
N PRO A 253 13.15 5.43 -16.17
CA PRO A 253 13.02 6.33 -17.32
C PRO A 253 14.26 7.18 -17.63
N LYS A 254 15.21 7.28 -16.69
CA LYS A 254 16.46 8.05 -16.83
C LYS A 254 17.67 7.19 -17.16
N ASN A 255 17.51 5.87 -17.23
CA ASN A 255 18.60 4.94 -17.52
C ASN A 255 18.45 4.40 -18.95
N SER A 256 19.44 3.64 -19.41
CA SER A 256 19.41 2.92 -20.68
C SER A 256 20.14 1.59 -20.50
N ILE A 257 19.66 0.55 -21.17
CA ILE A 257 20.29 -0.77 -21.23
C ILE A 257 20.29 -1.28 -22.67
N ASP A 258 21.27 -2.12 -23.01
CA ASP A 258 21.41 -2.77 -24.31
C ASP A 258 21.63 -4.28 -24.12
N PRO A 259 20.58 -5.03 -23.71
CA PRO A 259 20.70 -6.46 -23.45
C PRO A 259 20.91 -7.24 -24.76
N LYS A 260 21.88 -8.15 -24.77
CA LYS A 260 22.19 -9.00 -25.92
C LYS A 260 21.77 -10.44 -25.64
N SER A 261 20.63 -10.86 -26.21
CA SER A 261 20.09 -12.22 -26.11
C SER A 261 20.23 -12.96 -27.44
N PRO A 262 20.37 -14.31 -27.46
CA PRO A 262 20.35 -15.07 -28.70
C PRO A 262 19.05 -14.87 -29.51
N PRO A 263 19.08 -14.90 -30.85
CA PRO A 263 17.91 -14.65 -31.69
C PRO A 263 16.71 -15.58 -31.44
N ASP A 264 16.97 -16.84 -31.10
CA ASP A 264 15.96 -17.88 -30.87
C ASP A 264 15.60 -18.05 -29.39
N ALA A 265 16.13 -17.20 -28.50
CA ALA A 265 15.81 -17.23 -27.09
C ALA A 265 14.46 -16.55 -26.79
N PRO A 266 13.81 -16.89 -25.67
CA PRO A 266 12.64 -16.15 -25.20
C PRO A 266 12.92 -14.64 -25.10
N PRO A 267 11.94 -13.77 -25.40
CA PRO A 267 12.18 -12.34 -25.54
C PRO A 267 12.71 -11.66 -24.27
N TYR A 268 13.72 -10.81 -24.44
CA TYR A 268 14.11 -9.81 -23.45
C TYR A 268 13.38 -8.49 -23.76
N ARG A 269 12.47 -8.09 -22.88
CA ARG A 269 11.65 -6.88 -22.99
C ARG A 269 12.14 -5.81 -22.02
N ALA A 270 12.95 -4.89 -22.52
CA ALA A 270 13.41 -3.71 -21.79
C ALA A 270 12.40 -2.56 -21.94
N VAL A 271 11.93 -2.00 -20.82
CA VAL A 271 11.03 -0.84 -20.80
C VAL A 271 11.48 0.19 -19.78
N GLY A 272 11.31 1.48 -20.08
CA GLY A 272 11.69 2.54 -19.13
C GLY A 272 10.79 2.59 -17.90
N TYR A 273 9.53 2.18 -18.02
CA TYR A 273 8.55 2.22 -16.92
C TYR A 273 7.37 1.27 -17.17
N LEU A 274 6.89 0.60 -16.12
CA LEU A 274 5.73 -0.29 -16.16
C LEU A 274 4.47 0.43 -15.66
N LYS A 275 3.54 0.74 -16.57
CA LYS A 275 2.23 1.32 -16.20
C LYS A 275 1.26 0.29 -15.62
N ARG A 276 1.39 -0.98 -16.02
CA ARG A 276 0.54 -2.11 -15.61
C ARG A 276 1.34 -3.11 -14.78
N MET A 277 1.67 -2.71 -13.55
CA MET A 277 2.40 -3.58 -12.61
C MET A 277 1.60 -4.85 -12.26
N ASP A 278 0.28 -4.78 -12.25
CA ASP A 278 -0.61 -5.94 -12.09
C ASP A 278 -0.35 -7.00 -13.18
N LEU A 279 -0.22 -6.59 -14.44
CA LEU A 279 0.14 -7.51 -15.52
C LEU A 279 1.60 -7.97 -15.38
N ALA A 280 2.52 -7.09 -15.00
CA ALA A 280 3.93 -7.48 -14.84
C ALA A 280 4.09 -8.58 -13.78
N TYR A 281 3.43 -8.42 -12.64
CA TYR A 281 3.39 -9.44 -11.59
C TYR A 281 2.69 -10.73 -12.05
N ALA A 282 1.60 -10.64 -12.82
CA ALA A 282 0.93 -11.83 -13.36
C ALA A 282 1.77 -12.61 -14.38
N ALA A 283 2.60 -11.93 -15.18
CA ALA A 283 3.45 -12.57 -16.19
C ALA A 283 4.65 -13.32 -15.60
N ALA A 284 5.13 -12.90 -14.43
CA ALA A 284 6.40 -13.31 -13.86
C ALA A 284 6.33 -14.61 -13.04
N ASP A 285 7.46 -15.31 -13.01
CA ASP A 285 7.73 -16.48 -12.16
C ASP A 285 8.66 -16.14 -10.99
N LEU A 286 9.56 -15.19 -11.22
CA LEU A 286 10.53 -14.69 -10.25
C LEU A 286 10.67 -13.18 -10.44
N VAL A 287 10.79 -12.46 -9.33
CA VAL A 287 11.07 -11.03 -9.34
C VAL A 287 12.47 -10.75 -8.82
N MET A 288 13.24 -9.89 -9.47
CA MET A 288 14.45 -9.29 -8.90
C MET A 288 14.24 -7.80 -8.72
N CYS A 289 14.26 -7.31 -7.48
CA CYS A 289 13.89 -5.92 -7.21
C CYS A 289 14.57 -5.31 -5.97
N ARG A 290 14.47 -3.98 -5.85
CA ARG A 290 14.72 -3.29 -4.57
C ARG A 290 13.63 -3.63 -3.56
N SER A 291 13.97 -3.65 -2.27
CA SER A 291 13.05 -4.00 -1.19
C SER A 291 12.49 -2.78 -0.44
N GLY A 292 11.93 -1.83 -1.19
CA GLY A 292 11.09 -0.79 -0.60
C GLY A 292 9.84 -1.40 0.05
N ALA A 293 9.31 -0.79 1.11
CA ALA A 293 8.20 -1.35 1.89
C ALA A 293 6.97 -1.70 1.02
N MET A 294 6.56 -0.78 0.15
CA MET A 294 5.48 -1.02 -0.82
C MET A 294 5.81 -2.18 -1.78
N THR A 295 7.03 -2.22 -2.32
CA THR A 295 7.45 -3.30 -3.22
C THR A 295 7.35 -4.67 -2.54
N VAL A 296 7.87 -4.78 -1.32
CA VAL A 296 7.80 -6.05 -0.57
C VAL A 296 6.35 -6.43 -0.29
N ALA A 297 5.51 -5.47 0.08
CA ALA A 297 4.08 -5.71 0.31
C ALA A 297 3.36 -6.19 -0.95
N GLU A 298 3.58 -5.54 -2.11
CA GLU A 298 2.97 -5.93 -3.37
C GLU A 298 3.43 -7.31 -3.86
N VAL A 299 4.73 -7.57 -3.81
CA VAL A 299 5.33 -8.84 -4.24
C VAL A 299 4.83 -9.98 -3.35
N SER A 300 4.78 -9.77 -2.03
CA SER A 300 4.26 -10.77 -1.08
C SER A 300 2.75 -10.96 -1.24
N ALA A 301 1.98 -9.89 -1.42
CA ALA A 301 0.54 -9.98 -1.68
C ALA A 301 0.23 -10.77 -2.96
N THR A 302 1.05 -10.64 -4.00
CA THR A 302 0.88 -11.44 -5.23
C THR A 302 1.45 -12.86 -5.12
N GLY A 303 2.16 -13.18 -4.05
CA GLY A 303 2.78 -14.49 -3.81
C GLY A 303 3.93 -14.77 -4.76
N LEU A 304 4.61 -13.76 -5.27
CA LEU A 304 5.75 -13.92 -6.18
C LEU A 304 7.02 -14.26 -5.38
N PRO A 305 7.74 -15.33 -5.75
CA PRO A 305 9.13 -15.52 -5.32
C PRO A 305 9.97 -14.31 -5.72
N ALA A 306 10.87 -13.88 -4.83
CA ALA A 306 11.66 -12.68 -5.09
C ALA A 306 13.12 -12.79 -4.65
N ILE A 307 13.99 -12.17 -5.44
CA ILE A 307 15.36 -11.79 -5.08
C ILE A 307 15.34 -10.31 -4.72
N TYR A 308 15.38 -10.03 -3.43
CA TYR A 308 15.44 -8.69 -2.87
C TYR A 308 16.89 -8.21 -2.81
N VAL A 309 17.15 -7.06 -3.43
CA VAL A 309 18.45 -6.41 -3.45
C VAL A 309 18.34 -5.04 -2.76
N PRO A 310 18.50 -4.95 -1.42
CA PRO A 310 18.33 -3.70 -0.70
C PRO A 310 19.28 -2.60 -1.21
N LEU A 311 18.88 -1.33 -1.05
CA LEU A 311 19.77 -0.21 -1.35
C LEU A 311 21.09 -0.32 -0.56
N PRO A 312 22.26 -0.16 -1.21
CA PRO A 312 23.57 -0.21 -0.54
C PRO A 312 23.79 1.01 0.39
N HIS A 313 23.18 2.14 0.04
CA HIS A 313 23.30 3.39 0.78
C HIS A 313 21.91 3.81 1.27
N GLY A 314 21.77 4.06 2.56
CA GLY A 314 20.51 4.43 3.20
C GLY A 314 20.54 4.19 4.70
N ASN A 315 19.37 4.21 5.33
CA ASN A 315 19.16 3.90 6.75
C ASN A 315 19.01 2.38 7.02
N GLY A 316 19.20 1.52 6.01
CA GLY A 316 19.09 0.06 6.14
C GLY A 316 17.66 -0.49 6.15
N GLU A 317 16.63 0.36 6.05
CA GLU A 317 15.22 -0.05 6.15
C GLU A 317 14.81 -1.08 5.08
N GLN A 318 15.36 -0.98 3.87
CA GLN A 318 15.02 -1.93 2.80
C GLN A 318 15.40 -3.37 3.15
N ARG A 319 16.46 -3.58 3.92
CA ARG A 319 16.81 -4.91 4.42
C ARG A 319 15.74 -5.41 5.39
N LEU A 320 15.36 -4.57 6.33
CA LEU A 320 14.35 -4.87 7.35
C LEU A 320 12.97 -5.16 6.75
N ASN A 321 12.61 -4.48 5.66
CA ASN A 321 11.34 -4.72 4.98
C ASN A 321 11.26 -6.14 4.39
N ALA A 322 12.35 -6.62 3.78
CA ALA A 322 12.36 -7.93 3.09
C ALA A 322 12.65 -9.12 4.02
N LEU A 323 13.33 -8.90 5.14
CA LEU A 323 13.75 -9.98 6.05
C LEU A 323 12.62 -10.92 6.46
N PRO A 324 11.43 -10.45 6.89
CA PRO A 324 10.35 -11.36 7.28
C PRO A 324 9.90 -12.31 6.16
N VAL A 325 9.87 -11.83 4.91
CA VAL A 325 9.54 -12.65 3.74
C VAL A 325 10.66 -13.64 3.43
N VAL A 326 11.91 -13.25 3.62
CA VAL A 326 13.08 -14.09 3.37
C VAL A 326 13.21 -15.18 4.44
N GLU A 327 13.00 -14.84 5.71
CA GLU A 327 13.05 -15.77 6.85
C GLU A 327 11.93 -16.82 6.81
N SER A 328 10.78 -16.46 6.25
CA SER A 328 9.70 -17.42 5.95
C SER A 328 9.96 -18.27 4.70
N GLY A 329 11.04 -17.99 3.96
CA GLY A 329 11.42 -18.72 2.74
C GLY A 329 10.74 -18.21 1.46
N GLY A 330 10.04 -17.07 1.49
CA GLY A 330 9.37 -16.48 0.34
C GLY A 330 10.28 -15.75 -0.65
N GLY A 331 11.54 -15.49 -0.26
CA GLY A 331 12.50 -14.76 -1.08
C GLY A 331 13.95 -14.99 -0.68
N LEU A 332 14.85 -14.41 -1.47
CA LEU A 332 16.28 -14.32 -1.19
C LEU A 332 16.64 -12.86 -0.92
N LEU A 333 17.51 -12.63 0.05
CA LEU A 333 18.12 -11.33 0.30
C LEU A 333 19.56 -11.36 -0.23
N VAL A 334 19.90 -10.46 -1.15
CA VAL A 334 21.21 -10.39 -1.78
C VAL A 334 21.76 -8.99 -1.66
N ASP A 335 23.01 -8.86 -1.19
CA ASP A 335 23.65 -7.56 -1.06
C ASP A 335 23.93 -6.96 -2.45
N ASP A 336 23.75 -5.64 -2.57
CA ASP A 336 23.92 -4.91 -3.84
C ASP A 336 25.27 -5.17 -4.52
N ALA A 337 26.34 -5.26 -3.72
CA ALA A 337 27.70 -5.50 -4.20
C ALA A 337 27.90 -6.91 -4.78
N THR A 338 27.07 -7.88 -4.41
CA THR A 338 27.12 -9.26 -4.89
C THR A 338 26.44 -9.41 -6.26
N VAL A 339 25.53 -8.51 -6.62
CA VAL A 339 24.74 -8.60 -7.85
C VAL A 339 25.59 -8.14 -9.05
N THR A 340 26.33 -9.09 -9.63
CA THR A 340 27.07 -8.93 -10.90
C THR A 340 26.40 -9.74 -12.02
N SER A 341 26.80 -9.52 -13.27
CA SER A 341 26.30 -10.29 -14.42
C SER A 341 26.56 -11.78 -14.26
N GLU A 342 27.74 -12.16 -13.77
CA GLU A 342 28.13 -13.56 -13.53
C GLU A 342 27.28 -14.19 -12.41
N TRP A 343 26.95 -13.40 -11.38
CA TRP A 343 26.06 -13.86 -10.33
C TRP A 343 24.65 -14.09 -10.87
N VAL A 344 24.11 -13.15 -11.66
CA VAL A 344 22.78 -13.28 -12.28
C VAL A 344 22.73 -14.48 -13.22
N ALA A 345 23.73 -14.63 -14.10
CA ALA A 345 23.83 -15.72 -15.06
C ALA A 345 23.89 -17.11 -14.40
N ARG A 346 24.35 -17.20 -13.14
CA ARG A 346 24.41 -18.46 -12.40
C ARG A 346 23.16 -18.69 -11.54
N GLU A 347 22.83 -17.73 -10.68
CA GLU A 347 21.83 -17.94 -9.63
C GLU A 347 20.39 -17.87 -10.15
N VAL A 348 20.11 -16.99 -11.11
CA VAL A 348 18.74 -16.83 -11.63
C VAL A 348 18.29 -18.04 -12.42
N PRO A 349 19.08 -18.59 -13.38
CA PRO A 349 18.71 -19.85 -14.03
C PRO A 349 18.62 -21.03 -13.08
N ALA A 350 19.52 -21.14 -12.09
CA ALA A 350 19.45 -22.20 -11.08
C ALA A 350 18.15 -22.14 -10.27
N LEU A 351 17.65 -20.94 -9.97
CA LEU A 351 16.37 -20.78 -9.26
C LEU A 351 15.16 -21.02 -10.17
N LEU A 352 15.16 -20.49 -11.38
CA LEU A 352 14.04 -20.63 -12.33
C LEU A 352 13.88 -22.05 -12.89
N SER A 353 14.95 -22.86 -12.84
CA SER A 353 14.92 -24.28 -13.22
C SER A 353 14.50 -25.23 -12.10
N ASP A 354 14.14 -24.72 -10.90
CA ASP A 354 13.63 -25.49 -9.77
C ASP A 354 12.17 -25.12 -9.44
N PRO A 355 11.18 -25.73 -10.14
CA PRO A 355 9.76 -25.45 -9.90
C PRO A 355 9.29 -25.77 -8.49
N ALA A 356 9.89 -26.77 -7.83
CA ALA A 356 9.53 -27.16 -6.47
C ALA A 356 9.92 -26.06 -5.48
N ARG A 357 11.13 -25.53 -5.62
CA ARG A 357 11.60 -24.39 -4.82
C ARG A 357 10.79 -23.13 -5.09
N LEU A 358 10.49 -22.80 -6.35
CA LEU A 358 9.63 -21.65 -6.67
C LEU A 358 8.23 -21.79 -6.07
N THR A 359 7.64 -22.99 -6.10
CA THR A 359 6.32 -23.26 -5.50
C THR A 359 6.36 -23.04 -3.99
N ALA A 360 7.39 -23.55 -3.31
CA ALA A 360 7.58 -23.34 -1.88
C ALA A 360 7.77 -21.85 -1.53
N MET A 361 8.59 -21.13 -2.29
CA MET A 361 8.77 -19.67 -2.13
C MET A 361 7.48 -18.91 -2.38
N SER A 362 6.69 -19.31 -3.39
CA SER A 362 5.43 -18.66 -3.71
C SER A 362 4.41 -18.80 -2.58
N ALA A 363 4.30 -20.00 -1.99
CA ALA A 363 3.44 -20.26 -0.84
C ALA A 363 3.88 -19.46 0.41
N ALA A 364 5.19 -19.42 0.69
CA ALA A 364 5.73 -18.64 1.80
C ALA A 364 5.52 -17.13 1.63
N ALA A 365 5.80 -16.59 0.43
CA ALA A 365 5.57 -15.18 0.11
C ALA A 365 4.09 -14.80 0.27
N ALA A 366 3.17 -15.66 -0.21
CA ALA A 366 1.74 -15.44 -0.06
C ALA A 366 1.28 -15.46 1.41
N GLY A 367 1.91 -16.28 2.27
CA GLY A 367 1.64 -16.32 3.71
C GLY A 367 1.99 -15.02 4.45
N PHE A 368 2.93 -14.23 3.91
CA PHE A 368 3.27 -12.89 4.41
C PHE A 368 2.49 -11.77 3.70
N GLY A 369 1.79 -12.08 2.62
CA GLY A 369 0.99 -11.15 1.87
C GLY A 369 -0.28 -10.74 2.61
N HIS A 370 -0.27 -9.56 3.24
CA HIS A 370 -1.46 -8.99 3.89
C HIS A 370 -2.45 -8.39 2.87
N ARG A 371 -3.12 -9.26 2.10
CA ARG A 371 -4.09 -8.86 1.07
C ARG A 371 -5.30 -8.10 1.62
N ASP A 372 -5.62 -8.30 2.89
CA ASP A 372 -6.75 -7.71 3.60
C ASP A 372 -6.40 -6.43 4.36
N ALA A 373 -5.13 -6.00 4.37
CA ALA A 373 -4.68 -4.80 5.10
C ALA A 373 -5.54 -3.56 4.83
N ALA A 374 -5.85 -3.30 3.55
CA ALA A 374 -6.67 -2.16 3.15
C ALA A 374 -8.11 -2.29 3.68
N THR A 375 -8.67 -3.50 3.64
CA THR A 375 -10.01 -3.83 4.16
C THR A 375 -10.05 -3.67 5.68
N ALA A 376 -9.05 -4.17 6.41
CA ALA A 376 -8.97 -4.06 7.87
C ALA A 376 -8.94 -2.60 8.34
N VAL A 377 -8.13 -1.75 7.69
CA VAL A 377 -8.09 -0.31 7.99
C VAL A 377 -9.43 0.36 7.65
N ALA A 378 -10.03 0.01 6.50
CA ALA A 378 -11.30 0.56 6.05
C ALA A 378 -12.46 0.18 6.99
N ASP A 379 -12.55 -1.08 7.44
CA ASP A 379 -13.56 -1.53 8.37
C ASP A 379 -13.42 -0.84 9.74
N ALA A 380 -12.19 -0.70 10.25
CA ALA A 380 -11.94 0.06 11.46
C ALA A 380 -12.42 1.52 11.33
N ALA A 381 -12.13 2.16 10.18
CA ALA A 381 -12.55 3.53 9.92
C ALA A 381 -14.08 3.66 9.80
N LEU A 382 -14.73 2.77 9.05
CA LEU A 382 -16.18 2.76 8.87
C LEU A 382 -16.92 2.47 10.19
N GLY A 383 -16.43 1.53 11.00
CA GLY A 383 -16.99 1.23 12.32
C GLY A 383 -16.96 2.47 13.23
N LEU A 384 -15.80 3.12 13.34
CA LEU A 384 -15.67 4.36 14.12
C LEU A 384 -16.52 5.51 13.57
N ALA A 385 -16.67 5.63 12.25
CA ALA A 385 -17.51 6.65 11.63
C ALA A 385 -19.00 6.46 11.96
N VAL A 386 -19.48 5.21 11.93
CA VAL A 386 -20.85 4.85 12.31
C VAL A 386 -21.10 5.16 13.79
N ASP A 387 -20.19 4.77 14.68
CA ASP A 387 -20.30 5.04 16.11
C ASP A 387 -20.25 6.55 16.43
N HIS A 388 -19.41 7.30 15.72
CA HIS A 388 -19.34 8.75 15.84
C HIS A 388 -20.69 9.41 15.50
N ARG A 389 -21.39 8.91 14.46
CA ARG A 389 -22.71 9.42 14.07
C ARG A 389 -23.82 9.05 15.04
N ASN A 390 -23.84 7.80 15.50
CA ASN A 390 -24.91 7.25 16.33
C ASN A 390 -24.96 7.82 17.75
N GLY A 391 -23.90 8.51 18.21
CA GLY A 391 -23.82 8.91 19.61
C GLY A 391 -23.49 7.70 20.49
N PRO A 392 -23.41 7.83 21.83
CA PRO A 392 -23.28 6.65 22.66
C PRO A 392 -24.58 5.87 22.50
N VAL A 393 -24.50 4.58 22.14
CA VAL A 393 -25.63 3.67 22.34
C VAL A 393 -25.98 3.80 23.82
N ARG A 394 -27.08 4.49 24.13
CA ARG A 394 -27.62 4.49 25.49
C ARG A 394 -27.94 3.04 25.76
N ALA A 395 -27.08 2.34 26.50
CA ALA A 395 -27.42 1.07 27.08
C ALA A 395 -28.80 1.27 27.74
N PHE A 396 -29.81 0.62 27.17
CA PHE A 396 -31.17 0.66 27.68
C PHE A 396 -31.12 -0.02 29.05
N ARG A 397 -30.78 0.74 30.10
CA ARG A 397 -30.96 0.29 31.47
C ARG A 397 -32.44 0.06 31.61
N SER A 398 -32.84 -1.20 31.53
CA SER A 398 -34.19 -1.62 31.89
C SER A 398 -34.47 -1.02 33.27
N ARG A 399 -35.36 -0.04 33.30
CA ARG A 399 -35.99 0.39 34.54
C ARG A 399 -36.84 -0.81 34.96
N ARG A 400 -36.31 -1.67 35.82
CA ARG A 400 -37.16 -2.45 36.72
C ARG A 400 -37.80 -1.47 37.68
N SER A 401 -38.98 -0.99 37.30
CA SER A 401 -39.94 -0.33 38.16
C SER A 401 -40.70 -1.37 38.99
N GLY A 402 -40.83 -1.11 40.29
CA GLY A 402 -41.92 -1.62 41.15
C GLY A 402 -41.75 -3.07 41.60
N ALA A 403 -41.40 -3.34 42.86
CA ALA A 403 -42.28 -3.24 44.03
C ALA A 403 -43.60 -4.01 43.86
N GLN A 404 -43.70 -5.16 44.54
CA GLN A 404 -44.91 -5.57 45.24
C GLN A 404 -44.62 -6.68 46.26
N ARG A 405 -44.84 -6.32 47.53
CA ARG A 405 -45.14 -7.10 48.75
C ARG A 405 -44.04 -7.97 49.37
#